data_AF-A0A846PAI8-F1
#
_entry.id   AF-A0A846PAI8-F1
#
_cell.length_a   1.000
_cell.length_b   1.000
_cell.length_c   1.000
_cell.angle_alpha   90.00
_cell.angle_beta   90.00
_cell.angle_gamma   90.00
#
_symmetry.space_group_name_H-M   'P 1'
#
loop_
_entity.id
_entity.type
_entity.pdbx_description
1 polymer ?
#
loop_
_entity_poly.entity_id
_entity_poly.type
_entity_poly.pdbx_seq_one_letter_code
_entity_poly.pdbx_strand_id
1 'polypeptide(L)'
;MMCCPDDHAHASHSGIWQMISEKLREKGIDPDTLCSGDMESFCKKMVCIAPDLKVSVQEMGQSARDQTVMVRIDEESSKALDDWVQTGYVKSRSEAAALFIREGLKVRSSELEELREALQQVENAKERLRDKAREVFGEDKTD
;
A
#
# COMPACT_ATOMS: atom_id res chain seq x y z
N MET A 1 43.30 15.03 -36.81
CA MET A 1 43.01 15.47 -35.42
C MET A 1 41.50 15.38 -35.26
N MET A 2 41.03 14.15 -35.08
CA MET A 2 40.59 13.58 -33.79
C MET A 2 39.16 14.04 -33.47
N CYS A 3 38.19 13.42 -34.14
CA CYS A 3 36.87 13.22 -33.57
C CYS A 3 36.97 11.95 -32.73
N CYS A 4 36.74 12.05 -31.43
CA CYS A 4 36.34 10.93 -30.58
C CYS A 4 35.20 11.36 -29.66
N PRO A 5 34.34 10.40 -29.25
CA PRO A 5 32.95 10.61 -28.87
C PRO A 5 32.74 10.56 -27.35
N ASP A 6 31.67 11.15 -26.85
CA ASP A 6 31.11 10.77 -25.55
C ASP A 6 29.74 10.12 -25.77
N ASP A 7 29.80 8.79 -25.82
CA ASP A 7 28.70 7.86 -25.66
C ASP A 7 28.08 8.02 -24.27
N HIS A 8 26.90 8.64 -24.20
CA HIS A 8 25.93 8.31 -23.15
C HIS A 8 24.70 7.70 -23.80
N ALA A 9 24.68 6.37 -23.75
CA ALA A 9 23.58 5.52 -24.19
C ALA A 9 22.26 5.93 -23.53
N HIS A 10 21.46 6.72 -24.25
CA HIS A 10 20.03 6.81 -24.01
C HIS A 10 19.41 5.47 -24.41
N ALA A 11 19.33 4.54 -23.45
CA ALA A 11 18.57 3.32 -23.62
C ALA A 11 17.12 3.69 -24.04
N SER A 12 16.61 2.95 -25.01
CA SER A 12 15.29 3.07 -25.63
C SER A 12 14.16 3.03 -24.59
N HIS A 13 13.83 4.19 -24.01
CA HIS A 13 12.70 4.36 -23.09
C HIS A 13 11.39 4.75 -23.80
N SER A 14 11.42 5.01 -25.12
CA SER A 14 10.24 5.52 -25.83
C SER A 14 9.18 4.43 -26.12
N GLY A 15 9.59 3.20 -26.42
CA GLY A 15 8.67 2.12 -26.79
C GLY A 15 7.84 1.61 -25.60
N ILE A 16 8.46 1.46 -24.43
CA ILE A 16 7.78 1.03 -23.20
C ILE A 16 6.76 2.10 -22.77
N TRP A 17 7.16 3.39 -22.85
CA TRP A 17 6.27 4.50 -22.52
C TRP A 17 5.07 4.59 -23.46
N GLN A 18 5.26 4.37 -24.77
CA GLN A 18 4.16 4.32 -25.73
C GLN A 18 3.15 3.21 -25.40
N MET A 19 3.63 1.99 -25.13
CA MET A 19 2.76 0.86 -24.82
C MET A 19 1.96 1.07 -23.51
N ILE A 20 2.59 1.65 -22.49
CA ILE A 20 1.92 2.00 -21.23
C ILE A 20 0.90 3.11 -21.46
N SER A 21 1.25 4.16 -22.21
CA SER A 21 0.36 5.29 -22.50
C SER A 21 -0.89 4.85 -23.26
N GLU A 22 -0.73 3.94 -24.22
CA GLU A 22 -1.83 3.34 -24.98
C GLU A 22 -2.76 2.52 -24.07
N LYS A 23 -2.20 1.67 -23.19
CA LYS A 23 -2.96 0.89 -22.21
C LYS A 23 -3.72 1.74 -21.20
N LEU A 24 -3.16 2.87 -20.78
CA LEU A 24 -3.84 3.80 -19.88
C LEU A 24 -4.98 4.52 -20.58
N ARG A 25 -4.77 4.91 -21.85
CA ARG A 25 -5.80 5.56 -22.67
C ARG A 25 -6.97 4.63 -22.98
N GLU A 26 -6.71 3.34 -23.20
CA GLU A 26 -7.76 2.29 -23.28
C GLU A 26 -8.61 2.22 -22.00
N LYS A 27 -8.01 2.54 -20.83
CA LYS A 27 -8.69 2.57 -19.53
C LYS A 27 -9.32 3.93 -19.21
N GLY A 28 -9.32 4.86 -20.17
CA GLY A 28 -9.89 6.20 -20.00
C GLY A 28 -9.03 7.15 -19.18
N ILE A 29 -7.78 6.79 -18.90
CA ILE A 29 -6.81 7.62 -18.18
C ILE A 29 -5.92 8.27 -19.23
N ASP A 30 -6.05 9.58 -19.41
CA ASP A 30 -5.18 10.31 -20.33
C ASP A 30 -3.91 10.81 -19.59
N PRO A 31 -2.72 10.24 -19.92
CA PRO A 31 -1.48 10.58 -19.22
C PRO A 31 -1.02 12.03 -19.44
N ASP A 32 -1.52 12.68 -20.49
CA ASP A 32 -1.20 14.06 -20.86
C ASP A 32 -1.96 15.07 -19.98
N THR A 33 -3.17 14.73 -19.52
CA THR A 33 -4.00 15.60 -18.64
C THR A 33 -3.54 15.59 -17.18
N LEU A 34 -2.63 14.69 -16.79
CA LEU A 34 -1.99 14.71 -15.48
C LEU A 34 -0.96 15.85 -15.32
N CYS A 35 -0.68 16.60 -16.40
CA CYS A 35 0.11 17.83 -16.39
C CYS A 35 -0.81 19.05 -16.32
N SER A 36 -1.04 19.57 -15.12
CA SER A 36 -1.48 20.96 -14.94
C SER A 36 -0.65 21.55 -13.81
N GLY A 37 0.57 21.98 -14.13
CA GLY A 37 1.51 22.60 -13.20
C GLY A 37 2.87 22.82 -13.85
N ASP A 38 3.41 24.02 -13.68
CA ASP A 38 4.48 24.60 -14.48
C ASP A 38 5.84 23.89 -14.39
N MET A 39 6.53 23.98 -15.53
CA MET A 39 7.91 23.71 -15.89
C MET A 39 8.95 23.69 -14.73
N GLU A 40 9.22 22.51 -14.19
CA GLU A 40 10.55 22.03 -13.80
C GLU A 40 10.54 20.49 -13.84
N SER A 41 11.68 19.89 -14.15
CA SER A 41 11.85 18.48 -14.51
C SER A 41 11.36 17.51 -13.44
N PHE A 42 10.06 17.20 -13.44
CA PHE A 42 9.49 16.12 -12.65
C PHE A 42 9.53 14.83 -13.46
N CYS A 43 10.50 13.98 -13.16
CA CYS A 43 10.46 12.58 -13.56
C CYS A 43 9.28 11.92 -12.85
N LYS A 44 8.12 11.87 -13.52
CA LYS A 44 6.88 11.33 -12.96
C LYS A 44 7.10 9.86 -12.59
N LYS A 45 7.07 9.56 -11.29
CA LYS A 45 7.04 8.17 -10.81
C LYS A 45 5.60 7.68 -10.87
N MET A 46 5.26 7.00 -11.96
CA MET A 46 4.03 6.20 -12.01
C MET A 46 4.29 4.89 -11.26
N VAL A 47 3.63 4.71 -10.12
CA VAL A 47 3.68 3.45 -9.37
C VAL A 47 2.40 2.70 -9.65
N CYS A 48 2.47 1.66 -10.47
CA CYS A 48 1.36 0.74 -10.68
C CYS A 48 1.31 -0.25 -9.52
N ILE A 49 0.59 0.10 -8.45
CA ILE A 49 0.24 -0.85 -7.39
C ILE A 49 -1.05 -1.55 -7.80
N ALA A 50 -0.90 -2.57 -8.64
CA ALA A 50 -1.96 -3.55 -8.85
C ALA A 50 -1.56 -4.79 -8.06
N PRO A 51 -1.94 -4.93 -6.78
CA PRO A 51 -1.97 -6.26 -6.23
C PRO A 51 -2.90 -7.07 -7.12
N ASP A 52 -2.51 -8.26 -7.52
CA ASP A 52 -3.43 -9.11 -8.24
C ASP A 52 -4.54 -9.50 -7.27
N LEU A 53 -5.72 -8.88 -7.42
CA LEU A 53 -6.88 -9.17 -6.56
C LEU A 53 -7.21 -10.66 -6.61
N LYS A 54 -6.94 -11.33 -7.74
CA LYS A 54 -7.14 -12.77 -7.89
C LYS A 54 -6.23 -13.56 -6.95
N VAL A 55 -4.95 -13.19 -6.85
CA VAL A 55 -3.99 -13.81 -5.93
C VAL A 55 -4.45 -13.59 -4.50
N SER A 56 -4.88 -12.38 -4.19
CA SER A 56 -5.31 -12.02 -2.83
C SER A 56 -6.58 -12.75 -2.39
N VAL A 57 -7.56 -12.93 -3.30
CA VAL A 57 -8.72 -13.79 -3.08
C VAL A 57 -8.31 -15.24 -2.82
N GLN A 58 -7.39 -15.77 -3.63
CA GLN A 58 -6.91 -17.15 -3.48
C GLN A 58 -6.19 -17.35 -2.13
N GLU A 59 -5.30 -16.43 -1.75
CA GLU A 59 -4.58 -16.45 -0.47
C GLU A 59 -5.53 -16.36 0.73
N MET A 60 -6.55 -15.51 0.65
CA MET A 60 -7.56 -15.40 1.71
C MET A 60 -8.32 -16.71 1.93
N GLY A 61 -8.55 -17.48 0.87
CA GLY A 61 -9.20 -18.79 0.96
C GLY A 61 -8.37 -19.88 1.66
N GLN A 62 -7.07 -19.65 1.89
CA GLN A 62 -6.14 -20.63 2.48
C GLN A 62 -5.95 -20.46 3.99
N SER A 63 -6.24 -19.28 4.52
CA SER A 63 -6.04 -18.93 5.94
C SER A 63 -7.37 -18.87 6.70
N ALA A 64 -7.44 -19.48 7.89
CA ALA A 64 -8.59 -19.33 8.78
C ALA A 64 -8.80 -17.86 9.23
N ARG A 65 -10.06 -17.43 9.34
CA ARG A 65 -10.43 -16.08 9.77
C ARG A 65 -10.99 -16.15 11.18
N ASP A 66 -10.12 -16.02 12.18
CA ASP A 66 -10.49 -16.21 13.59
C ASP A 66 -10.97 -14.92 14.29
N GLN A 67 -10.88 -13.77 13.61
CA GLN A 67 -11.24 -12.46 14.15
C GLN A 67 -12.39 -11.83 13.35
N THR A 68 -13.37 -11.27 14.08
CA THR A 68 -14.53 -10.58 13.51
C THR A 68 -14.48 -9.10 13.86
N VAL A 69 -14.71 -8.25 12.86
CA VAL A 69 -14.84 -6.80 13.02
C VAL A 69 -16.24 -6.41 12.58
N MET A 70 -16.99 -5.71 13.44
CA MET A 70 -18.29 -5.12 13.10
C MET A 70 -18.12 -3.62 12.87
N VAL A 71 -18.46 -3.14 11.68
CA VAL A 71 -18.37 -1.72 11.30
C VAL A 71 -19.68 -1.23 10.72
N ARG A 72 -19.99 0.05 10.96
CA ARG A 72 -21.04 0.76 10.23
C ARG A 72 -20.41 1.32 8.96
N ILE A 73 -21.07 1.09 7.83
CA ILE A 73 -20.68 1.60 6.51
C ILE A 73 -21.87 2.35 5.92
N ASP A 74 -21.59 3.27 5.00
CA ASP A 74 -22.63 3.93 4.22
C ASP A 74 -23.24 2.98 3.16
N GLU A 75 -24.34 3.44 2.57
CA GLU A 75 -25.10 2.69 1.56
C GLU A 75 -24.29 2.44 0.29
N GLU A 76 -23.44 3.38 -0.12
CA GLU A 76 -22.61 3.27 -1.32
C GLU A 76 -21.59 2.14 -1.15
N SER A 77 -20.89 2.12 -0.03
CA SER A 77 -19.95 1.07 0.36
C SER A 77 -20.64 -0.28 0.45
N SER A 78 -21.84 -0.34 1.03
CA SER A 78 -22.61 -1.60 1.10
C SER A 78 -22.94 -2.13 -0.30
N LYS A 79 -23.38 -1.28 -1.22
CA LYS A 79 -23.68 -1.67 -2.60
C LYS A 79 -22.44 -2.11 -3.37
N ALA A 80 -21.32 -1.41 -3.20
CA ALA A 80 -20.06 -1.83 -3.80
C ALA A 80 -19.66 -3.24 -3.34
N LEU A 81 -19.82 -3.57 -2.04
CA LEU A 81 -19.57 -4.93 -1.56
C LEU A 81 -20.55 -5.96 -2.16
N ASP A 82 -21.80 -5.59 -2.40
CA ASP A 82 -22.78 -6.44 -3.10
C ASP A 82 -22.38 -6.72 -4.54
N ASP A 83 -21.94 -5.71 -5.27
CA ASP A 83 -21.51 -5.86 -6.67
C ASP A 83 -20.31 -6.82 -6.75
N TRP A 84 -19.39 -6.73 -5.79
CA TRP A 84 -18.28 -7.67 -5.68
C TRP A 84 -18.74 -9.10 -5.45
N VAL A 85 -19.76 -9.33 -4.62
CA VAL A 85 -20.34 -10.67 -4.46
C VAL A 85 -20.99 -11.16 -5.76
N GLN A 86 -21.68 -10.28 -6.48
CA GLN A 86 -22.32 -10.63 -7.76
C GLN A 86 -21.33 -11.06 -8.84
N THR A 87 -20.09 -10.58 -8.80
CA THR A 87 -19.04 -11.05 -9.73
C THR A 87 -18.64 -12.52 -9.55
N GLY A 88 -18.94 -13.11 -8.39
CA GLY A 88 -18.53 -14.48 -8.04
C GLY A 88 -17.06 -14.61 -7.62
N TYR A 89 -16.27 -13.54 -7.65
CA TYR A 89 -14.88 -13.56 -7.16
C TYR A 89 -14.79 -13.70 -5.63
N VAL A 90 -15.83 -13.30 -4.91
CA VAL A 90 -15.95 -13.42 -3.45
C VAL A 90 -17.33 -13.98 -3.11
N LYS A 91 -17.42 -14.80 -2.06
CA LYS A 91 -18.64 -15.55 -1.72
C LYS A 91 -19.59 -14.77 -0.84
N SER A 92 -19.13 -13.69 -0.20
CA SER A 92 -19.91 -12.91 0.76
C SER A 92 -19.39 -11.48 0.91
N ARG A 93 -20.23 -10.57 1.42
CA ARG A 93 -19.81 -9.17 1.72
C ARG A 93 -18.66 -9.12 2.71
N SER A 94 -18.64 -10.03 3.69
CA SER A 94 -17.56 -10.08 4.68
C SER A 94 -16.24 -10.59 4.09
N GLU A 95 -16.28 -11.37 3.01
CA GLU A 95 -15.11 -11.76 2.22
C GLU A 95 -14.64 -10.62 1.30
N ALA A 96 -15.57 -9.93 0.63
CA ALA A 96 -15.28 -8.71 -0.11
C ALA A 96 -14.60 -7.66 0.78
N ALA A 97 -15.15 -7.40 1.97
CA ALA A 97 -14.56 -6.48 2.93
C ALA A 97 -13.17 -6.93 3.39
N ALA A 98 -12.96 -8.24 3.58
CA ALA A 98 -11.65 -8.79 3.92
C ALA A 98 -10.60 -8.51 2.85
N LEU A 99 -11.00 -8.68 1.58
CA LEU A 99 -10.16 -8.41 0.42
C LEU A 99 -9.67 -6.96 0.48
N PHE A 100 -10.62 -6.03 0.58
CA PHE A 100 -10.30 -4.61 0.58
C PHE A 100 -9.51 -4.16 1.80
N ILE A 101 -9.77 -4.74 2.98
CA ILE A 101 -8.95 -4.46 4.15
C ILE A 101 -7.51 -4.94 3.90
N ARG A 102 -7.33 -6.17 3.40
CA ARG A 102 -5.99 -6.72 3.11
C ARG A 102 -5.26 -5.86 2.08
N GLU A 103 -5.92 -5.53 0.98
CA GLU A 103 -5.31 -4.73 -0.09
C GLU A 103 -5.07 -3.29 0.34
N GLY A 104 -5.98 -2.69 1.11
CA GLY A 104 -5.81 -1.37 1.70
C GLY A 104 -4.60 -1.31 2.65
N LEU A 105 -4.37 -2.35 3.45
CA LEU A 105 -3.19 -2.46 4.31
C LEU A 105 -1.89 -2.60 3.50
N LYS A 106 -1.90 -3.34 2.39
CA LYS A 106 -0.74 -3.44 1.48
C LYS A 106 -0.43 -2.09 0.83
N VAL A 107 -1.46 -1.37 0.37
CA VAL A 107 -1.30 -0.04 -0.24
C VAL A 107 -0.72 0.98 0.76
N ARG A 108 -1.05 0.86 2.05
CA ARG A 108 -0.60 1.75 3.13
C ARG A 108 0.53 1.15 3.97
N SER A 109 1.26 0.17 3.43
CA SER A 109 2.27 -0.56 4.21
C SER A 109 3.42 0.33 4.67
N SER A 110 3.81 1.33 3.88
CA SER A 110 4.84 2.31 4.23
C SER A 110 4.46 3.12 5.46
N GLU A 111 3.27 3.73 5.45
CA GLU A 111 2.78 4.54 6.55
C GLU A 111 2.57 3.70 7.81
N LEU A 112 2.10 2.45 7.65
CA LEU A 112 1.98 1.51 8.76
C LEU A 112 3.34 1.17 9.39
N GLU A 113 4.39 1.05 8.58
CA GLU A 113 5.73 0.74 9.09
C GLU A 113 6.34 1.93 9.85
N GLU A 114 6.19 3.15 9.32
CA GLU A 114 6.59 4.37 10.03
C GLU A 114 5.90 4.50 11.40
N LEU A 115 4.59 4.19 11.46
CA LEU A 115 3.85 4.18 12.71
C LEU A 115 4.33 3.08 13.68
N ARG A 116 4.68 1.90 13.17
CA ARG A 116 5.24 0.81 14.00
C ARG A 116 6.58 1.21 14.59
N GLU A 117 7.45 1.84 13.81
CA GLU A 117 8.73 2.34 14.31
C GLU A 117 8.53 3.36 15.43
N ALA A 118 7.61 4.32 15.25
CA ALA A 118 7.29 5.31 16.28
C ALA A 118 6.73 4.65 17.57
N LEU A 119 5.84 3.67 17.44
CA LEU A 119 5.33 2.90 18.58
C LEU A 119 6.45 2.15 19.30
N GLN A 120 7.38 1.53 18.57
CA GLN A 120 8.51 0.83 19.16
C GLN A 120 9.42 1.78 19.95
N GLN A 121 9.63 3.00 19.45
CA GLN A 121 10.39 4.02 20.19
C GLN A 121 9.72 4.38 21.53
N VAL A 122 8.39 4.49 21.55
CA VAL A 122 7.62 4.73 22.78
C VAL A 122 7.79 3.58 23.77
N GLU A 123 7.67 2.34 23.32
CA GLU A 123 7.85 1.18 24.20
C GLU A 123 9.28 1.08 24.75
N ASN A 124 10.29 1.33 23.92
CA ASN A 124 11.68 1.37 24.36
C ASN A 124 11.93 2.51 25.37
N ALA A 125 11.22 3.63 25.24
CA ALA A 125 11.31 4.72 26.22
C ALA A 125 10.64 4.36 27.54
N LYS A 126 9.47 3.71 27.51
CA LYS A 126 8.80 3.19 28.71
C LYS A 126 9.66 2.16 29.43
N GLU A 127 10.34 1.29 28.70
CA GLU A 127 11.25 0.29 29.26
C GLU A 127 12.44 0.93 29.96
N ARG A 128 13.14 1.86 29.29
CA ARG A 128 14.22 2.65 29.89
C ARG A 128 13.78 3.38 31.16
N LEU A 129 12.56 3.90 31.19
CA LEU A 129 12.00 4.53 32.38
C LEU A 129 11.77 3.53 33.52
N ARG A 130 11.25 2.33 33.23
CA ARG A 130 11.10 1.26 34.24
C ARG A 130 12.43 0.81 34.81
N ASP A 131 13.45 0.66 33.97
CA ASP A 131 14.80 0.28 34.40
C ASP A 131 15.39 1.36 35.32
N LYS A 132 15.26 2.64 34.93
CA LYS A 132 15.72 3.75 35.76
C LYS A 132 14.98 3.83 37.10
N ALA A 133 13.68 3.57 37.12
CA ALA A 133 12.91 3.52 38.35
C ALA A 133 13.40 2.39 39.28
N ARG A 134 13.69 1.19 38.74
CA ARG A 134 14.27 0.08 39.52
C ARG A 134 15.65 0.42 40.10
N GLU A 135 16.49 1.13 39.35
CA GLU A 135 17.79 1.60 39.86
C GLU A 135 17.64 2.60 41.01
N VAL A 136 16.67 3.50 40.93
CA VAL A 136 16.47 4.58 41.92
C VAL A 136 15.78 4.08 43.18
N PHE A 137 14.76 3.25 43.03
CA PHE A 137 13.92 2.80 44.15
C PHE A 137 14.30 1.40 44.67
N GLY A 138 15.18 0.67 43.97
CA GLY A 138 15.47 -0.74 44.24
C GLY A 138 14.36 -1.66 43.73
N GLU A 139 14.63 -2.97 43.69
CA GLU A 139 13.54 -3.95 43.52
C GLU A 139 12.71 -3.94 44.82
N ASP A 140 11.48 -3.42 44.76
CA ASP A 140 10.48 -3.74 45.78
C ASP A 140 10.25 -5.25 45.72
N LYS A 141 10.97 -5.98 46.59
CA LYS A 141 10.60 -7.33 46.98
C LYS A 141 9.19 -7.24 47.56
N THR A 142 8.21 -7.53 46.73
CA THR A 142 6.84 -7.74 47.17
C THR A 142 6.78 -9.21 47.59
N ASP A 143 6.74 -9.46 48.91
CA ASP A 143 6.36 -10.74 49.52
C ASP A 143 4.89 -11.09 49.20
#